data_AF-A0A8T4FR92-F1
#
_entry.id   AF-A0A8T4FR92-F1
#
_cell.length_a   1.000
_cell.length_b   1.000
_cell.length_c   1.000
_cell.angle_alpha   90.00
_cell.angle_beta   90.00
_cell.angle_gamma   90.00
#
_symmetry.space_group_name_H-M   'P 1'
#
loop_
_entity.id
_entity.type
_entity.pdbx_description
1 polymer ?
#
loop_
_entity_poly.entity_id
_entity_poly.type
_entity_poly.pdbx_seq_one_letter_code
_entity_poly.pdbx_strand_id
1 'polypeptide(L)'
;MTGILADDIVEVRDQSEGGRLYTRGNYGYPRSGGGVDLDLVEATYLCECGRLEVESEGEKVSFGELFMHSASVFEDFDIRYLVYRDLRQRGFVVKSESGAFDLSVFPRGMTLSNSRPEYYVKAVSEGAVFEIPDLISQVMDADSRGRKVLYGVADEEGDVTYYKMSMRDPSGKAFMSDPGTVPEGWLVRDRIFVYDQEGAEALRS
;
A
#
# COMPACT_ATOMS: atom_id res chain seq x y z
N MET A 1 28.67 4.49 1.07
CA MET A 1 28.30 3.16 1.60
C MET A 1 28.10 2.26 0.41
N THR A 2 28.67 1.05 0.45
CA THR A 2 28.62 0.12 -0.68
C THR A 2 27.80 -1.11 -0.30
N GLY A 3 26.89 -1.51 -1.18
CA GLY A 3 26.12 -2.74 -1.09
C GLY A 3 26.42 -3.66 -2.27
N ILE A 4 26.34 -4.97 -2.05
CA ILE A 4 26.58 -5.99 -3.08
C ILE A 4 25.23 -6.57 -3.48
N LEU A 5 24.85 -6.45 -4.75
CA LEU A 5 23.66 -7.09 -5.29
C LEU A 5 23.84 -8.61 -5.31
N ALA A 6 22.95 -9.31 -4.63
CA ALA A 6 22.90 -10.77 -4.56
C ALA A 6 21.46 -11.21 -4.85
N ASP A 7 21.18 -11.51 -6.13
CA ASP A 7 19.86 -11.92 -6.64
C ASP A 7 18.72 -10.98 -6.22
N ASP A 8 17.99 -11.31 -5.17
CA ASP A 8 16.80 -10.62 -4.69
C ASP A 8 17.06 -9.67 -3.49
N ILE A 9 18.32 -9.49 -3.10
CA ILE A 9 18.72 -8.59 -2.01
C ILE A 9 19.97 -7.77 -2.35
N VAL A 10 20.22 -6.73 -1.57
CA VAL A 10 21.50 -6.00 -1.56
C VAL A 10 22.15 -6.10 -0.17
N GLU A 11 23.34 -6.68 -0.13
CA GLU A 11 24.09 -6.94 1.09
C GLU A 11 24.99 -5.75 1.45
N VAL A 12 24.77 -5.11 2.60
CA VAL A 12 25.72 -4.15 3.19
C VAL A 12 26.49 -4.86 4.29
N ARG A 13 27.64 -5.43 3.94
CA ARG A 13 28.45 -6.27 4.84
C ARG A 13 29.22 -5.49 5.90
N ASP A 14 29.51 -4.21 5.66
CA ASP A 14 30.17 -3.38 6.67
C ASP A 14 29.26 -3.16 7.89
N GLN A 15 29.73 -3.56 9.06
CA GLN A 15 28.93 -3.55 10.28
C GLN A 15 28.56 -2.14 10.74
N SER A 16 29.46 -1.16 10.58
CA SER A 16 29.21 0.21 11.01
C SER A 16 28.16 0.87 10.11
N GLU A 17 28.36 0.76 8.80
CA GLU A 17 27.48 1.35 7.79
C GLU A 17 26.10 0.67 7.78
N GLY A 18 26.05 -0.66 7.84
CA GLY A 18 24.80 -1.40 7.99
C GLY A 18 24.08 -1.07 9.31
N GLY A 19 24.82 -0.96 10.41
CA GLY A 19 24.28 -0.54 11.70
C GLY A 19 23.64 0.85 11.65
N ARG A 20 24.20 1.79 10.86
CA ARG A 20 23.61 3.13 10.64
C ARG A 20 22.31 3.06 9.84
N LEU A 21 22.26 2.25 8.78
CA LEU A 21 21.04 2.04 7.99
C LEU A 21 19.89 1.51 8.84
N TYR A 22 20.17 0.48 9.64
CA TYR A 22 19.15 -0.14 10.48
C TYR A 22 18.73 0.78 11.63
N THR A 23 19.68 1.24 12.44
CA THR A 23 19.37 1.94 13.70
C THR A 23 18.79 3.33 13.48
N ARG A 24 19.28 4.08 12.49
CA ARG A 24 18.82 5.46 12.24
C ARG A 24 17.81 5.54 11.12
N GLY A 25 17.95 4.71 10.10
CA GLY A 25 17.10 4.76 8.91
C GLY A 25 15.95 3.77 8.90
N ASN A 26 15.99 2.75 9.77
CA ASN A 26 15.07 1.60 9.73
C ASN A 26 15.05 0.94 8.34
N TYR A 27 16.22 0.78 7.72
CA TYR A 27 16.38 0.03 6.47
C TYR A 27 17.02 -1.32 6.75
N GLY A 28 16.63 -2.31 5.96
CA GLY A 28 17.22 -3.64 5.94
C GLY A 28 16.87 -4.50 7.14
N TYR A 29 17.48 -5.67 7.17
CA TYR A 29 17.36 -6.71 8.18
C TYR A 29 18.77 -7.08 8.67
N PRO A 30 19.02 -7.13 9.99
CA PRO A 30 20.36 -7.44 10.51
C PRO A 30 20.83 -8.84 10.09
N ARG A 31 22.07 -8.93 9.62
CA ARG A 31 22.71 -10.20 9.27
C ARG A 31 23.38 -10.86 10.47
N SER A 32 23.41 -12.18 10.48
CA SER A 32 24.33 -12.93 11.33
C SER A 32 25.78 -12.67 10.87
N GLY A 33 26.64 -12.18 11.76
CA GLY A 33 28.01 -11.78 11.43
C GLY A 33 28.21 -10.27 11.18
N GLY A 34 27.16 -9.47 11.25
CA GLY A 34 27.22 -8.01 11.10
C GLY A 34 26.80 -7.53 9.71
N GLY A 35 26.43 -6.25 9.62
CA GLY A 35 25.84 -5.67 8.41
C GLY A 35 24.33 -5.85 8.32
N VAL A 36 23.75 -5.52 7.16
CA VAL A 36 22.31 -5.61 6.89
C VAL A 36 22.03 -6.09 5.48
N ASP A 37 20.90 -6.79 5.33
CA ASP A 37 20.31 -7.14 4.04
C ASP A 37 19.20 -6.17 3.72
N LEU A 38 19.27 -5.56 2.54
CA LEU A 38 18.24 -4.67 2.03
C LEU A 38 17.40 -5.43 1.02
N ASP A 39 16.08 -5.33 1.13
CA ASP A 39 15.22 -5.72 0.01
C ASP A 39 15.49 -4.81 -1.17
N LEU A 40 15.24 -5.30 -2.40
CA LEU A 40 15.47 -4.51 -3.62
C LEU A 40 14.76 -3.14 -3.61
N VAL A 41 13.56 -3.05 -3.05
CA VAL A 41 12.83 -1.77 -2.95
C VAL A 41 13.56 -0.77 -2.04
N GLU A 42 14.16 -1.24 -0.95
CA GLU A 42 14.91 -0.41 -0.01
C GLU A 42 16.24 0.03 -0.65
N ALA A 43 16.94 -0.91 -1.28
CA ALA A 43 18.21 -0.65 -1.94
C ALA A 43 18.06 0.33 -3.11
N THR A 44 17.03 0.15 -3.93
CA THR A 44 16.71 1.03 -5.06
C THR A 44 16.45 2.46 -4.59
N TYR A 45 15.67 2.62 -3.51
CA TYR A 45 15.40 3.94 -2.94
C TYR A 45 16.66 4.60 -2.34
N LEU A 46 17.48 3.82 -1.63
CA LEU A 46 18.74 4.33 -1.08
C LEU A 46 19.74 4.71 -2.17
N CYS A 47 19.73 3.98 -3.30
CA CYS A 47 20.52 4.29 -4.48
C CYS A 47 20.04 5.57 -5.16
N GLU A 48 18.73 5.73 -5.37
CA GLU A 48 18.12 6.98 -5.88
C GLU A 48 18.51 8.19 -5.03
N CYS A 49 18.48 8.03 -3.70
CA CYS A 49 18.85 9.09 -2.74
C CYS A 49 20.36 9.37 -2.67
N GLY A 50 21.21 8.64 -3.39
CA GLY A 50 22.67 8.75 -3.31
C GLY A 50 23.26 8.32 -1.96
N ARG A 51 22.53 7.48 -1.20
CA ARG A 51 22.92 7.01 0.14
C ARG A 51 23.54 5.61 0.12
N LEU A 52 23.42 4.90 -1.01
CA LEU A 52 23.97 3.57 -1.25
C LEU A 52 24.53 3.52 -2.67
N GLU A 53 25.78 3.10 -2.80
CA GLU A 53 26.35 2.64 -4.07
C GLU A 53 26.18 1.13 -4.14
N VAL A 54 25.74 0.59 -5.28
CA VAL A 54 25.51 -0.85 -5.46
C VAL A 54 26.52 -1.39 -6.45
N GLU A 55 27.06 -2.57 -6.15
CA GLU A 55 27.99 -3.29 -7.01
C GLU A 55 27.47 -4.71 -7.29
N SER A 56 27.75 -5.24 -8.47
CA SER A 56 27.51 -6.63 -8.84
C SER A 56 28.72 -7.15 -9.59
N GLU A 57 29.25 -8.31 -9.18
CA GLU A 57 30.46 -8.91 -9.76
C GLU A 57 31.70 -7.97 -9.81
N GLY A 58 31.74 -6.97 -8.92
CA GLY A 58 32.83 -5.98 -8.83
C GLY A 58 32.64 -4.74 -9.70
N GLU A 59 31.56 -4.65 -10.49
CA GLU A 59 31.21 -3.49 -11.30
C GLU A 59 30.10 -2.67 -10.62
N LYS A 60 30.12 -1.35 -10.83
CA LYS A 60 29.07 -0.47 -10.29
C LYS A 60 27.76 -0.68 -11.03
N VAL A 61 26.67 -0.77 -10.27
CA VAL A 61 25.30 -0.82 -10.75
C VAL A 61 24.67 0.55 -10.54
N SER A 62 24.27 1.20 -11.63
CA SER A 62 23.53 2.46 -11.59
C SER A 62 22.11 2.26 -11.03
N PHE A 63 21.47 3.35 -10.61
CA PHE A 63 20.06 3.33 -10.20
C PHE A 63 19.15 2.70 -11.27
N GLY A 64 19.34 3.07 -12.54
CA GLY A 64 18.54 2.55 -13.64
C GLY A 64 18.71 1.04 -13.83
N GLU A 65 19.95 0.54 -13.75
CA GLU A 65 20.23 -0.89 -13.84
C GLU A 65 19.64 -1.65 -12.64
N LEU A 66 19.78 -1.12 -11.43
CA LEU A 66 19.21 -1.73 -10.22
C LEU A 66 17.68 -1.76 -10.28
N PHE A 67 17.05 -0.68 -10.78
CA PHE A 67 15.60 -0.61 -10.95
C PHE A 67 15.12 -1.67 -11.96
N MET A 68 15.78 -1.76 -13.12
CA MET A 68 15.44 -2.76 -14.15
C MET A 68 15.65 -4.19 -13.66
N HIS A 69 16.73 -4.44 -12.93
CA HIS A 69 16.96 -5.72 -12.27
C HIS A 69 15.82 -6.05 -11.30
N SER A 70 15.44 -5.10 -10.45
CA SER A 70 14.38 -5.29 -9.47
C SER A 70 13.02 -5.55 -10.09
N ALA A 71 12.68 -4.86 -11.18
CA ALA A 71 11.47 -5.09 -11.96
C ALA A 71 11.47 -6.43 -12.71
N SER A 72 12.65 -7.00 -12.99
CA SER A 72 12.75 -8.35 -13.55
C SER A 72 12.55 -9.46 -12.51
N VAL A 73 12.83 -9.16 -11.23
CA VAL A 73 12.71 -10.09 -10.10
C VAL A 73 11.30 -10.08 -9.50
N PHE A 74 10.69 -8.89 -9.37
CA PHE A 74 9.38 -8.71 -8.75
C PHE A 74 8.39 -8.11 -9.74
N GLU A 75 7.23 -8.76 -9.87
CA GLU A 75 6.08 -8.23 -10.58
C GLU A 75 5.60 -6.91 -9.95
N ASP A 76 5.16 -5.97 -10.78
CA ASP A 76 4.71 -4.62 -10.40
C ASP A 76 5.69 -3.85 -9.50
N PHE A 77 7.00 -4.12 -9.62
CA PHE A 77 8.03 -3.48 -8.80
C PHE A 77 8.00 -1.96 -8.92
N ASP A 78 7.75 -1.44 -10.12
CA ASP A 78 7.63 -0.02 -10.41
C ASP A 78 6.50 0.64 -9.59
N ILE A 79 5.32 0.04 -9.58
CA ILE A 79 4.17 0.51 -8.79
C ILE A 79 4.49 0.42 -7.29
N ARG A 80 5.03 -0.72 -6.84
CA ARG A 80 5.47 -0.91 -5.45
C ARG A 80 6.51 0.11 -5.04
N TYR A 81 7.45 0.42 -5.92
CA TYR A 81 8.52 1.39 -5.70
C TYR A 81 7.98 2.81 -5.55
N LEU A 82 7.05 3.24 -6.42
CA LEU A 82 6.43 4.55 -6.33
C LEU A 82 5.75 4.77 -4.97
N VAL A 83 4.97 3.78 -4.51
CA VAL A 83 4.30 3.82 -3.21
C VAL A 83 5.33 3.79 -2.06
N TYR A 84 6.35 2.93 -2.14
CA TYR A 84 7.41 2.88 -1.13
C TYR A 84 8.15 4.23 -1.01
N ARG A 85 8.54 4.81 -2.15
CA ARG A 85 9.25 6.08 -2.25
C ARG A 85 8.44 7.21 -1.62
N ASP A 86 7.17 7.35 -1.99
CA ASP A 86 6.29 8.39 -1.44
C ASP A 86 6.13 8.24 0.10
N LEU A 87 5.87 7.04 0.61
CA LEU A 87 5.77 6.78 2.06
C LEU A 87 7.08 7.12 2.79
N ARG A 88 8.23 6.73 2.23
CA ARG A 88 9.55 7.05 2.80
C ARG A 88 9.84 8.54 2.79
N GLN A 89 9.50 9.25 1.72
CA GLN A 89 9.64 10.71 1.63
C GLN A 89 8.75 11.44 2.64
N ARG A 90 7.58 10.89 2.97
CA ARG A 90 6.71 11.39 4.06
C ARG A 90 7.22 11.07 5.48
N GLY A 91 8.31 10.32 5.59
CA GLY A 91 8.99 10.01 6.85
C GLY A 91 8.44 8.79 7.59
N PHE A 92 7.72 7.90 6.89
CA PHE A 92 7.30 6.63 7.46
C PHE A 92 8.43 5.60 7.47
N VAL A 93 8.37 4.66 8.39
CA VAL A 93 9.13 3.40 8.31
C VAL A 93 8.28 2.41 7.53
N VAL A 94 8.89 1.86 6.47
CA VAL A 94 8.22 0.98 5.51
C VAL A 94 9.12 -0.24 5.28
N LYS A 95 8.53 -1.43 5.35
CA LYS A 95 9.20 -2.71 5.08
C LYS A 95 8.39 -3.49 4.05
N SER A 96 9.03 -4.41 3.33
CA SER A 96 8.30 -5.34 2.46
C SER A 96 7.36 -6.21 3.30
N GLU A 97 6.23 -6.58 2.72
CA GLU A 97 5.28 -7.53 3.29
C GLU A 97 5.02 -8.66 2.29
N SER A 98 4.45 -9.74 2.77
CA SER A 98 4.21 -10.98 2.04
C SER A 98 2.72 -11.28 1.88
N GLY A 99 2.40 -12.23 1.02
CA GLY A 99 1.03 -12.67 0.77
C GLY A 99 0.28 -11.68 -0.11
N ALA A 100 -0.88 -11.21 0.35
CA ALA A 100 -1.75 -10.33 -0.44
C ALA A 100 -1.37 -8.84 -0.36
N PHE A 101 -0.27 -8.50 0.32
CA PHE A 101 0.21 -7.13 0.50
C PHE A 101 1.65 -6.98 0.04
N ASP A 102 2.03 -5.75 -0.27
CA ASP A 102 3.36 -5.43 -0.80
C ASP A 102 4.25 -4.82 0.26
N LEU A 103 3.67 -3.97 1.12
CA LEU A 103 4.41 -3.20 2.13
C LEU A 103 3.69 -3.22 3.48
N SER A 104 4.48 -3.08 4.53
CA SER A 104 4.01 -2.83 5.89
C SER A 104 4.52 -1.48 6.37
N VAL A 105 3.61 -0.64 6.88
CA VAL A 105 3.88 0.74 7.28
C VAL A 105 3.69 0.88 8.78
N PHE A 106 4.71 1.40 9.44
CA PHE A 106 4.72 1.60 10.87
C PHE A 106 4.15 2.97 11.25
N PRO A 107 3.61 3.14 12.48
CA PRO A 107 3.14 4.43 12.94
C PRO A 107 4.25 5.50 12.84
N ARG A 108 3.85 6.73 12.53
CA ARG A 108 4.79 7.84 12.37
C ARG A 108 5.58 8.07 13.66
N GLY A 109 6.90 8.22 13.54
CA GLY A 109 7.81 8.42 14.68
C GLY A 109 8.18 7.15 15.44
N MET A 110 7.64 5.99 15.06
CA MET A 110 8.00 4.69 15.63
C MET A 110 9.06 3.99 14.77
N THR A 111 9.72 3.01 15.36
CA THR A 111 10.79 2.20 14.75
C THR A 111 10.40 0.73 14.71
N LEU A 112 11.21 -0.07 14.01
CA LEU A 112 11.07 -1.53 13.97
C LEU A 112 11.20 -2.17 15.35
N SER A 113 11.94 -1.55 16.26
CA SER A 113 12.25 -2.09 17.59
C SER A 113 11.19 -1.79 18.65
N ASN A 114 10.36 -0.77 18.46
CA ASN A 114 9.43 -0.30 19.50
C ASN A 114 7.95 -0.36 19.10
N SER A 115 7.65 -0.85 17.89
CA SER A 115 6.27 -0.94 17.39
C SER A 115 6.10 -2.08 16.40
N ARG A 116 4.86 -2.27 15.97
CA ARG A 116 4.48 -3.15 14.86
C ARG A 116 3.88 -2.30 13.75
N PRO A 117 3.77 -2.82 12.51
CA PRO A 117 3.06 -2.13 11.44
C PRO A 117 1.67 -1.69 11.90
N GLU A 118 1.23 -0.52 11.49
CA GLU A 118 -0.16 -0.06 11.65
C GLU A 118 -0.99 -0.41 10.40
N TYR A 119 -0.35 -0.34 9.24
CA TYR A 119 -0.98 -0.57 7.94
C TYR A 119 -0.26 -1.67 7.18
N TYR A 120 -1.06 -2.50 6.51
CA TYR A 120 -0.64 -3.25 5.34
C TYR A 120 -1.06 -2.49 4.10
N VAL A 121 -0.16 -2.40 3.13
CA VAL A 121 -0.35 -1.63 1.92
C VAL A 121 -0.24 -2.55 0.72
N LYS A 122 -1.28 -2.52 -0.12
CA LYS A 122 -1.23 -3.06 -1.48
C LYS A 122 -0.93 -1.89 -2.42
N ALA A 123 0.10 -2.05 -3.24
CA ALA A 123 0.41 -1.09 -4.30
C ALA A 123 -0.32 -1.53 -5.58
N VAL A 124 -1.04 -0.61 -6.22
CA VAL A 124 -1.82 -0.89 -7.44
C VAL A 124 -1.68 0.28 -8.42
N SER A 125 -1.70 -0.02 -9.72
CA SER A 125 -1.86 1.00 -10.75
C SER A 125 -3.30 1.53 -10.75
N GLU A 126 -3.52 2.79 -11.13
CA GLU A 126 -4.86 3.38 -11.30
C GLU A 126 -5.74 2.55 -12.25
N GLY A 127 -5.16 1.97 -13.30
CA GLY A 127 -5.86 1.12 -14.26
C GLY A 127 -6.04 -0.34 -13.83
N ALA A 128 -5.60 -0.73 -12.62
CA ALA A 128 -5.64 -2.11 -12.18
C ALA A 128 -7.08 -2.59 -11.96
N VAL A 129 -7.41 -3.75 -12.52
CA VAL A 129 -8.67 -4.44 -12.27
C VAL A 129 -8.52 -5.31 -11.04
N PHE A 130 -9.51 -5.28 -10.15
CA PHE A 130 -9.53 -6.15 -8.97
C PHE A 130 -10.93 -6.70 -8.70
N GLU A 131 -10.96 -7.86 -8.07
CA GLU A 131 -12.18 -8.55 -7.67
C GLU A 131 -12.58 -8.13 -6.25
N ILE A 132 -13.86 -7.83 -6.03
CA ILE A 132 -14.39 -7.46 -4.71
C ILE A 132 -14.15 -8.57 -3.65
N PRO A 133 -14.30 -9.88 -3.97
CA PRO A 133 -13.93 -10.94 -3.04
C PRO A 133 -12.49 -10.87 -2.53
N ASP A 134 -11.52 -10.53 -3.38
CA ASP A 134 -10.11 -10.42 -2.98
C ASP A 134 -9.90 -9.25 -2.03
N LEU A 135 -10.54 -8.10 -2.31
CA LEU A 135 -10.54 -6.96 -1.41
C LEU A 135 -11.12 -7.32 -0.03
N ILE A 136 -12.25 -8.03 0.01
CA ILE A 136 -12.85 -8.48 1.27
C ILE A 136 -11.88 -9.41 2.02
N SER A 137 -11.29 -10.38 1.33
CA SER A 137 -10.32 -11.32 1.92
C SER A 137 -9.12 -10.60 2.51
N GLN A 138 -8.56 -9.62 1.80
CA GLN A 138 -7.45 -8.79 2.27
C GLN A 138 -7.82 -8.01 3.54
N VAL A 139 -8.98 -7.35 3.54
CA VAL A 139 -9.43 -6.59 4.72
C VAL A 139 -9.62 -7.51 5.93
N MET A 140 -10.18 -8.70 5.74
CA MET A 140 -10.36 -9.67 6.81
C MET A 140 -9.02 -10.24 7.32
N ASP A 141 -8.08 -10.56 6.42
CA ASP A 141 -6.75 -11.05 6.78
C ASP A 141 -5.97 -10.00 7.60
N ALA A 142 -5.93 -8.76 7.13
CA ALA A 142 -5.28 -7.68 7.86
C ALA A 142 -5.92 -7.43 9.24
N ASP A 143 -7.26 -7.39 9.31
CA ASP A 143 -7.99 -7.18 10.57
C ASP A 143 -7.71 -8.31 11.57
N SER A 144 -7.63 -9.57 11.11
CA SER A 144 -7.28 -10.72 11.95
C SER A 144 -5.88 -10.59 12.58
N ARG A 145 -4.96 -9.87 11.92
CA ARG A 145 -3.61 -9.55 12.41
C ARG A 145 -3.55 -8.23 13.19
N GLY A 146 -4.69 -7.55 13.35
CA GLY A 146 -4.82 -6.24 13.99
C GLY A 146 -4.16 -5.12 13.19
N ARG A 147 -4.27 -5.16 11.85
CA ARG A 147 -3.71 -4.18 10.91
C ARG A 147 -4.81 -3.58 10.06
N LYS A 148 -4.61 -2.32 9.63
CA LYS A 148 -5.50 -1.64 8.69
C LYS A 148 -4.99 -1.85 7.26
N VAL A 149 -5.89 -1.86 6.27
CA VAL A 149 -5.49 -1.94 4.86
C VAL A 149 -5.47 -0.54 4.23
N LEU A 150 -4.40 -0.23 3.50
CA LEU A 150 -4.33 0.88 2.56
C LEU A 150 -4.08 0.34 1.15
N TYR A 151 -4.74 0.93 0.16
CA TYR A 151 -4.30 0.85 -1.23
C TYR A 151 -3.53 2.11 -1.56
N GLY A 152 -2.26 1.96 -1.96
CA GLY A 152 -1.49 3.01 -2.61
C GLY A 152 -1.69 2.88 -4.10
N VAL A 153 -2.49 3.77 -4.67
CA VAL A 153 -2.82 3.80 -6.10
C VAL A 153 -1.86 4.76 -6.78
N ALA A 154 -1.01 4.25 -7.67
CA ALA A 154 -0.10 5.05 -8.47
C ALA A 154 -0.68 5.28 -9.88
N ASP A 155 -0.66 6.51 -10.35
CA ASP A 155 -1.05 6.86 -11.72
C ASP A 155 0.15 6.81 -12.70
N GLU A 156 -0.12 7.05 -13.98
CA GLU A 156 0.89 7.04 -15.04
C GLU A 156 1.91 8.19 -14.94
N GLU A 157 1.60 9.25 -14.19
CA GLU A 157 2.49 10.39 -13.94
C GLU A 157 3.38 10.17 -12.70
N GLY A 158 3.11 9.12 -11.92
CA GLY A 158 3.85 8.73 -10.73
C GLY A 158 3.35 9.35 -9.43
N ASP A 159 2.17 9.99 -9.46
CA ASP A 159 1.47 10.48 -8.28
C ASP A 159 0.78 9.32 -7.55
N VAL A 160 0.76 9.39 -6.21
CA VAL A 160 0.24 8.31 -5.36
C VAL A 160 -0.91 8.80 -4.47
N THR A 161 -2.06 8.14 -4.62
CA THR A 161 -3.26 8.36 -3.79
C THR A 161 -3.51 7.18 -2.86
N TYR A 162 -3.84 7.45 -1.60
CA TYR A 162 -4.08 6.40 -0.60
C TYR A 162 -5.57 6.27 -0.24
N TYR A 163 -6.09 5.05 -0.36
CA TYR A 163 -7.44 4.70 0.07
C TYR A 163 -7.39 3.72 1.24
N LYS A 164 -8.08 4.06 2.33
CA LYS A 164 -8.24 3.14 3.46
C LYS A 164 -9.41 2.21 3.19
N MET A 165 -9.12 0.91 3.21
CA MET A 165 -10.14 -0.12 3.02
C MET A 165 -10.64 -0.62 4.38
N SER A 166 -11.96 -0.77 4.50
CA SER A 166 -12.60 -1.28 5.70
C SER A 166 -13.98 -1.83 5.41
N MET A 167 -14.34 -2.93 6.07
CA MET A 167 -15.72 -3.38 6.12
C MET A 167 -16.53 -2.46 7.02
N ARG A 168 -17.74 -2.10 6.57
CA ARG A 168 -18.71 -1.34 7.34
C ARG A 168 -20.05 -2.06 7.26
N ASP A 169 -20.69 -2.23 8.40
CA ASP A 169 -22.09 -2.63 8.48
C ASP A 169 -22.93 -1.36 8.66
N PRO A 170 -23.47 -0.78 7.57
CA PRO A 170 -24.25 0.44 7.66
C PRO A 170 -25.52 0.18 8.47
N SER A 171 -25.66 0.86 9.60
CA SER A 171 -26.88 0.85 10.40
C SER A 171 -27.54 2.22 10.38
N GLY A 172 -28.87 2.22 10.39
CA GLY A 172 -29.67 3.44 10.36
C GLY A 172 -31.13 3.11 10.60
N LYS A 173 -31.88 4.09 11.11
CA LYS A 173 -33.34 4.01 11.12
C LYS A 173 -33.81 4.58 9.79
N ALA A 174 -34.43 3.74 8.95
CA ALA A 174 -35.28 4.28 7.90
C ALA A 174 -36.45 4.94 8.61
N PHE A 175 -36.52 6.27 8.57
CA PHE A 175 -37.71 6.98 9.01
C PHE A 175 -38.78 6.67 7.96
N MET A 176 -39.51 5.58 8.16
CA MET A 176 -40.77 5.38 7.47
C MET A 176 -41.75 6.37 8.10
N SER A 177 -41.91 7.53 7.46
CA SER A 177 -43.12 8.31 7.59
C SER A 177 -44.27 7.42 7.09
N ASP A 178 -45.34 7.31 7.87
CA ASP A 178 -46.60 6.82 7.30
C ASP A 178 -47.01 7.88 6.27
N PRO A 179 -47.00 7.58 4.96
CA PRO A 179 -47.24 8.59 3.94
C PRO A 179 -48.68 9.14 3.99
N GLY A 180 -49.55 8.57 4.85
CA GLY A 180 -50.96 8.92 5.00
C GLY A 180 -51.82 8.54 3.78
N THR A 181 -51.17 8.40 2.62
CA THR A 181 -51.72 8.01 1.32
C THR A 181 -50.73 7.06 0.65
N VAL A 182 -51.24 6.01 0.01
CA VAL A 182 -50.43 5.06 -0.75
C VAL A 182 -50.62 5.38 -2.23
N PRO A 183 -49.67 6.07 -2.89
CA PRO A 183 -49.82 6.44 -4.30
C PRO A 183 -49.75 5.21 -5.21
N GLU A 184 -50.51 5.24 -6.29
CA GLU A 184 -50.39 4.24 -7.35
C GLU A 184 -49.18 4.57 -8.23
N GLY A 185 -48.31 3.58 -8.46
CA GLY A 185 -47.08 3.77 -9.20
C GLY A 185 -46.81 2.64 -10.17
N TRP A 186 -46.15 2.96 -11.28
CA TRP A 186 -45.72 1.98 -12.27
C TRP A 186 -44.22 1.72 -12.14
N LEU A 187 -43.87 0.49 -11.79
CA LEU A 187 -42.48 0.05 -11.73
C LEU A 187 -41.94 -0.14 -13.16
N VAL A 188 -40.92 0.63 -13.50
CA VAL A 188 -40.17 0.48 -14.75
C VAL A 188 -38.70 0.28 -14.37
N ARG A 189 -38.24 -0.97 -14.47
CA ARG A 189 -36.91 -1.42 -14.00
C ARG A 189 -36.74 -1.17 -12.49
N ASP A 190 -35.89 -0.21 -12.12
CA ASP A 190 -35.52 0.17 -10.76
C ASP A 190 -36.22 1.46 -10.30
N ARG A 191 -37.17 1.99 -11.08
CA ARG A 191 -37.83 3.27 -10.82
C ARG A 191 -39.34 3.11 -10.75
N ILE A 192 -39.96 3.79 -9.79
CA ILE A 192 -41.41 3.89 -9.69
C ILE A 192 -41.84 5.24 -10.25
N PHE A 193 -42.73 5.22 -11.23
CA PHE A 193 -43.34 6.42 -11.81
C PHE A 193 -44.71 6.65 -11.19
N VAL A 194 -44.91 7.83 -10.61
CA VAL A 194 -46.21 8.30 -10.10
C VAL A 194 -46.62 9.47 -10.98
N TYR A 195 -47.80 9.38 -11.58
CA TYR A 195 -48.28 10.35 -12.58
C TYR A 195 -49.29 11.34 -12.02
N ASP A 196 -49.96 11.01 -10.92
CA ASP A 196 -50.89 11.90 -10.26
C ASP A 196 -50.17 12.86 -9.31
N GLN A 197 -50.69 14.09 -9.23
CA GLN A 197 -50.06 15.16 -8.47
C GLN A 197 -50.11 14.90 -6.96
N GLU A 198 -51.21 14.34 -6.46
CA GLU A 198 -51.42 14.06 -5.04
C GLU A 198 -50.41 13.01 -4.52
N GLY A 199 -50.23 11.92 -5.27
CA GLY A 199 -49.25 10.89 -4.98
C GLY A 199 -47.80 11.35 -5.10
N ALA A 200 -47.51 12.26 -6.03
CA ALA A 200 -46.18 12.87 -6.15
C ALA A 200 -45.86 13.80 -4.96
N GLU A 201 -46.85 14.51 -4.42
CA GLU A 201 -46.70 15.35 -3.23
C GLU A 201 -46.49 14.50 -1.96
N ALA A 202 -47.21 13.37 -1.83
CA ALA A 202 -47.08 12.44 -0.69
C ALA A 202 -45.70 11.78 -0.58
N LEU A 203 -44.96 11.62 -1.68
CA LEU A 203 -43.62 11.03 -1.70
C LEU A 203 -42.49 12.03 -1.45
N ARG A 204 -42.79 13.34 -1.38
CA ARG A 204 -41.80 14.41 -1.18
C ARG A 204 -41.63 14.84 0.28
N SER A 205 -42.46 14.32 1.19
CA SER A 205 -42.47 14.62 2.64
C SER A 205 -41.71 13.59 3.46
#